data_AF-A0A412L336-F1
#
_entry.id   AF-A0A412L336-F1
#
_cell.length_a   1.000
_cell.length_b   1.000
_cell.length_c   1.000
_cell.angle_alpha   90.00
_cell.angle_beta   90.00
_cell.angle_gamma   90.00
#
_symmetry.space_group_name_H-M   'P 1'
#
loop_
_entity.id
_entity.type
_entity.pdbx_description
1 polymer ?
#
loop_
_entity_poly.entity_id
_entity_poly.type
_entity_poly.pdbx_seq_one_letter_code
_entity_poly.pdbx_strand_id
1 'polypeptide(L)' 'MSEAIGTREFAEKFGVTPATVSKWCREGKIPNCNQDGKGSPWHIPKDAVPPVGYKQRKK' A
#
# COMPACT_ATOMS: atom_id res chain seq x y z
N MET A 1 19.33 1.59 -0.40
CA MET A 1 18.48 1.07 -1.50
C MET A 1 17.09 0.94 -0.93
N SER A 2 16.24 1.97 -1.07
CA SER A 2 14.87 1.94 -0.56
C SER A 2 14.03 1.13 -1.54
N GLU A 3 13.85 -0.17 -1.27
CA GLU A 3 13.00 -1.03 -2.10
C GLU A 3 11.55 -0.57 -1.92
N ALA A 4 11.03 0.20 -2.88
CA ALA A 4 9.61 0.50 -2.96
C ALA A 4 8.90 -0.67 -3.66
N ILE A 5 7.86 -1.18 -3.01
CA ILE A 5 6.98 -2.23 -3.52
C ILE A 5 5.71 -1.60 -4.11
N GLY A 6 5.10 -2.32 -5.06
CA GLY A 6 3.83 -1.91 -5.64
C GLY A 6 2.64 -2.18 -4.72
N THR A 7 1.47 -1.65 -5.10
CA THR A 7 0.19 -1.94 -4.42
C THR A 7 -0.13 -3.43 -4.35
N ARG A 8 0.28 -4.20 -5.37
CA ARG A 8 0.05 -5.63 -5.46
C ARG A 8 0.87 -6.41 -4.43
N GLU A 9 2.17 -6.16 -4.35
CA GLU A 9 3.02 -6.81 -3.35
C GLU A 9 2.63 -6.43 -1.93
N PHE A 10 2.31 -5.15 -1.68
CA PHE A 10 1.80 -4.72 -0.38
C PHE A 10 0.48 -5.44 -0.06
N ALA A 11 -0.40 -5.58 -1.06
CA ALA A 11 -1.66 -6.29 -0.90
C ALA A 11 -1.47 -7.76 -0.53
N GLU A 12 -0.53 -8.46 -1.18
CA GLU A 12 -0.21 -9.86 -0.89
C GLU A 12 0.43 -10.02 0.50
N LYS A 13 1.37 -9.13 0.86
CA LYS A 13 2.04 -9.13 2.18
C LYS A 13 1.06 -9.00 3.34
N PHE A 14 0.05 -8.14 3.18
CA PHE A 14 -0.92 -7.86 4.24
C PHE A 14 -2.25 -8.60 4.07
N GLY A 15 -2.48 -9.31 2.97
CA GLY A 15 -3.76 -10.00 2.69
C GLY A 15 -4.92 -9.04 2.42
N VAL A 16 -4.66 -7.93 1.72
CA VAL A 16 -5.69 -6.99 1.26
C VAL A 16 -5.84 -7.02 -0.25
N THR A 17 -6.77 -6.23 -0.77
CA THR A 17 -6.86 -6.01 -2.21
C THR A 17 -5.98 -4.82 -2.64
N PRO A 18 -5.38 -4.84 -3.84
CA PRO A 18 -4.61 -3.71 -4.35
C PRO A 18 -5.47 -2.43 -4.49
N ALA A 19 -6.79 -2.57 -4.65
CA ALA A 19 -7.74 -1.45 -4.63
C ALA A 19 -7.80 -0.79 -3.23
N THR A 20 -7.82 -1.60 -2.16
CA THR A 20 -7.75 -1.10 -0.77
C THR A 20 -6.45 -0.36 -0.52
N VAL A 21 -5.31 -0.91 -0.97
CA VAL A 21 -4.00 -0.26 -0.85
C VAL A 21 -3.99 1.07 -1.59
N SER A 22 -4.46 1.08 -2.84
CA SER A 22 -4.55 2.32 -3.64
C SER A 22 -5.43 3.37 -2.96
N LYS A 23 -6.52 2.96 -2.31
CA LYS A 23 -7.37 3.85 -1.51
C LYS A 23 -6.59 4.43 -0.33
N TRP A 24 -5.88 3.60 0.43
CA TRP A 24 -5.07 4.06 1.57
C TRP A 24 -3.97 5.02 1.16
N CYS A 25 -3.31 4.78 0.02
CA CYS A 25 -2.30 5.68 -0.49
C CYS A 25 -2.90 7.03 -0.89
N ARG A 26 -4.06 7.05 -1.56
CA ARG A 26 -4.78 8.30 -1.87
C ARG A 26 -5.24 9.05 -0.63
N GLU A 27 -5.65 8.31 0.41
CA GLU A 27 -6.08 8.88 1.68
C GLU A 27 -4.90 9.31 2.57
N GLY A 28 -3.63 9.07 2.17
CA GLY A 28 -2.46 9.39 2.98
C GLY A 28 -2.32 8.54 4.25
N LYS A 29 -2.96 7.36 4.27
CA LYS A 29 -2.95 6.44 5.42
C LYS A 29 -1.68 5.59 5.50
N ILE A 30 -0.99 5.41 4.37
CA ILE A 30 0.30 4.71 4.33
C ILE A 30 1.40 5.78 4.31
N PRO A 31 2.32 5.78 5.28
CA PRO A 31 3.40 6.76 5.32
C PRO A 31 4.35 6.55 4.13
N ASN A 32 4.84 7.66 3.57
CA ASN A 32 5.82 7.69 2.49
C ASN A 32 5.41 6.95 1.20
N CYS A 33 4.11 6.75 0.94
CA CYS A 33 3.66 6.27 -0.35
C CYS A 33 3.61 7.41 -1.37
N ASN A 34 4.11 7.17 -2.58
CA ASN A 34 4.08 8.17 -3.65
C ASN A 34 3.60 7.55 -4.97
N GLN A 35 3.08 8.36 -5.87
CA GLN A 35 2.64 7.93 -7.20
C GLN A 35 3.08 8.98 -8.23
N ASP A 36 3.75 8.56 -9.30
CA ASP A 36 4.25 9.50 -10.33
C ASP A 36 3.13 10.22 -11.10
N GLY A 37 1.93 9.63 -11.14
CA GLY A 37 0.78 10.22 -11.83
C GLY A 37 -0.45 9.31 -11.85
N LYS A 38 -1.56 9.87 -12.33
CA LYS A 38 -2.83 9.14 -12.44
C LYS A 38 -2.69 8.00 -13.45
N GLY A 39 -2.71 6.75 -12.97
CA GLY A 39 -2.54 5.54 -13.78
C GLY A 39 -1.17 4.87 -13.62
N SER A 40 -0.22 5.53 -12.96
CA SER A 40 1.08 4.94 -12.62
C SER A 40 1.00 4.00 -11.41
N PRO A 41 1.93 3.06 -11.23
CA PRO A 41 2.04 2.28 -10.00
C PRO A 41 2.26 3.19 -8.77
N TRP A 42 1.83 2.73 -7.59
CA TRP A 42 2.24 3.37 -6.33
C TRP A 42 3.59 2.82 -5.89
N HIS A 43 4.45 3.72 -5.45
CA HIS A 43 5.69 3.43 -4.75
C HIS A 43 5.42 3.41 -3.26
N ILE A 44 5.30 2.21 -2.70
CA ILE A 44 5.05 2.02 -1.28
C ILE A 44 6.34 1.47 -0.65
N PRO A 45 6.88 2.08 0.41
CA PRO A 45 8.06 1.53 1.07
C PRO A 45 7.79 0.09 1.53
N LYS A 46 8.76 -0.82 1.38
CA LYS A 46 8.63 -2.21 1.88
C LYS A 46 8.40 -2.28 3.40
N ASP A 47 8.94 -1.29 4.12
CA ASP A 47 8.76 -1.09 5.57
C ASP A 47 7.47 -0.36 5.93
N ALA A 48 6.65 0.01 4.94
CA ALA A 48 5.40 0.67 5.20
C ALA A 48 4.44 -0.26 5.94
N VAL A 49 3.70 0.35 6.88
CA VAL A 49 2.72 -0.33 7.71
C VAL A 49 1.31 -0.02 7.24
N PRO A 50 0.36 -0.97 7.39
CA PRO A 50 -1.04 -0.73 7.07
C PRO A 50 -1.63 0.30 8.06
N PRO A 51 -2.73 0.97 7.68
CA PRO A 51 -3.39 1.95 8.53
C PRO A 51 -3.83 1.38 9.88
N VAL A 52 -3.84 2.24 10.89
CA VAL A 52 -4.33 1.92 12.23
C VAL A 52 -5.80 1.48 12.16
N GLY A 53 -6.11 0.32 12.74
CA GLY A 53 -7.45 -0.28 12.69
C GLY A 53 -7.68 -1.27 11.55
N TYR A 54 -6.67 -1.50 10.68
CA TYR A 54 -6.72 -2.62 9.75
C TYR A 54 -6.74 -3.96 10.52
N LYS A 55 -7.84 -4.71 10.40
CA LYS A 55 -7.92 -6.10 10.83
C LYS A 55 -7.66 -6.98 9.63
N GLN A 56 -6.55 -7.70 9.63
CA GLN A 56 -6.31 -8.76 8.66
C GLN A 56 -7.45 -9.77 8.75
N ARG A 57 -8.35 -9.75 7.76
CA ARG A 57 -9.38 -10.78 7.66
C ARG A 57 -8.66 -12.06 7.27
N LYS A 58 -8.30 -12.88 8.27
CA LYS A 58 -7.95 -14.28 8.05
C LYS A 58 -9.17 -14.93 7.37
N LYS A 59 -8.96 -15.46 6.17
CA LYS A 59 -9.90 -16.34 5.50
C LYS A 59 -9.55 -17.78 5.87
#